data_AF-A0A970GXK5-F1
#
_entry.id   AF-A0A970GXK5-F1
#
_cell.length_a   1.000
_cell.length_b   1.000
_cell.length_c   1.000
_cell.angle_alpha   90.00
_cell.angle_beta   90.00
_cell.angle_gamma   90.00
#
_symmetry.space_group_name_H-M   'P 1'
#
loop_
_entity.id
_entity.type
_entity.pdbx_description
1 polymer ?
#
loop_
_entity_poly.entity_id
_entity_poly.type
_entity_poly.pdbx_seq_one_letter_code
_entity_poly.pdbx_strand_id
1 'polypeptide(L)' 'MKRLTRKILFILPNLVVILSLIFITLWILNIFNPGMNFLGNKISSILLIVFFVLSLINAIATIVLERKIEE' A
#
# COMPACT_ATOMS: atom_id res chain seq x y z
N MET A 1 -8.39 -23.74 -2.75
CA MET A 1 -7.51 -22.59 -2.46
C MET A 1 -7.03 -21.79 -3.69
N LYS A 2 -7.07 -22.30 -4.93
CA LYS A 2 -6.58 -21.56 -6.13
C LYS A 2 -7.36 -20.30 -6.53
N ARG A 3 -8.64 -20.17 -6.15
CA ARG A 3 -9.47 -18.99 -6.47
C ARG A 3 -9.22 -17.80 -5.53
N LEU A 4 -8.93 -18.06 -4.27
CA LEU A 4 -8.71 -17.00 -3.27
C LEU A 4 -7.39 -16.27 -3.51
N THR A 5 -6.32 -17.01 -3.81
CA THR A 5 -5.02 -16.44 -4.19
C THR A 5 -5.13 -15.54 -5.42
N ARG A 6 -5.88 -15.94 -6.47
CA ARG A 6 -6.09 -15.09 -7.66
C ARG A 6 -6.81 -13.77 -7.34
N LYS A 7 -7.81 -13.78 -6.45
CA LYS A 7 -8.50 -12.55 -6.04
C LYS A 7 -7.58 -11.63 -5.24
N ILE A 8 -6.80 -12.19 -4.31
CA ILE A 8 -5.84 -11.42 -3.51
C ILE A 8 -4.76 -10.79 -4.42
N LEU A 9 -4.25 -11.53 -5.39
CA LEU A 9 -3.28 -11.05 -6.38
C LEU A 9 -3.80 -9.89 -7.25
N PHE A 10 -5.12 -9.78 -7.42
CA PHE A 10 -5.71 -8.66 -8.15
C PHE A 10 -5.97 -7.45 -7.23
N ILE A 11 -6.49 -7.68 -6.02
CA ILE A 11 -6.94 -6.59 -5.14
C ILE A 11 -5.76 -5.93 -4.41
N LEU A 12 -4.79 -6.72 -3.96
CA LEU A 12 -3.66 -6.26 -3.17
C LEU A 12 -2.81 -5.17 -3.87
N PRO A 13 -2.37 -5.31 -5.13
CA PRO A 13 -1.60 -4.27 -5.79
C PRO A 13 -2.41 -2.98 -6.00
N ASN A 14 -3.71 -3.10 -6.29
CA ASN A 14 -4.59 -1.94 -6.42
C ASN A 14 -4.72 -1.16 -5.10
N LEU A 15 -4.82 -1.85 -3.96
CA LEU A 15 -4.84 -1.20 -2.64
C LEU A 15 -3.54 -0.45 -2.34
N VAL A 16 -2.38 -1.04 -2.70
CA VAL A 16 -1.06 -0.38 -2.53
C VAL A 16 -0.98 0.90 -3.37
N VAL A 17 -1.48 0.88 -4.60
CA VAL A 17 -1.54 2.07 -5.47
C VAL A 17 -2.43 3.16 -4.87
N ILE A 18 -3.64 2.80 -4.43
CA ILE A 18 -4.57 3.76 -3.81
C ILE A 18 -3.96 4.40 -2.56
N LEU A 19 -3.36 3.60 -1.68
CA LEU A 19 -2.69 4.11 -0.48
C LEU A 19 -1.52 5.02 -0.82
N SER A 20 -0.75 4.71 -1.87
CA SER A 20 0.32 5.58 -2.36
C SER A 20 -0.22 6.95 -2.79
N LEU A 21 -1.31 6.97 -3.55
CA LEU A 21 -1.96 8.22 -3.99
C LEU A 21 -2.50 9.05 -2.83
N ILE A 22 -3.06 8.39 -1.80
CA ILE A 22 -3.50 9.06 -0.57
C ILE A 22 -2.30 9.73 0.10
N PHE A 23 -1.18 9.03 0.28
CA PHE A 23 0.01 9.62 0.92
C PHE A 23 0.63 10.76 0.11
N ILE A 24 0.65 10.66 -1.23
CA ILE A 24 1.07 11.78 -2.09
C ILE A 24 0.16 13.00 -1.85
N THR A 25 -1.16 12.78 -1.79
CA THR A 25 -2.14 13.84 -1.55
C THR A 25 -1.96 14.46 -0.17
N LEU A 26 -1.82 13.65 0.88
CA LEU A 26 -1.56 14.13 2.25
C LEU A 26 -0.24 14.90 2.35
N TRP A 27 0.80 14.46 1.64
CA TRP A 27 2.08 15.16 1.61
C TRP A 27 1.97 16.53 0.94
N ILE A 28 1.30 16.61 -0.22
CA ILE A 28 1.01 17.88 -0.88
C ILE A 28 0.23 18.82 0.05
N LEU A 29 -0.87 18.33 0.65
CA LEU A 29 -1.67 19.12 1.59
C LEU A 29 -0.86 19.57 2.81
N ASN A 30 0.07 18.75 3.29
CA ASN A 30 0.95 19.11 4.40
C ASN A 30 1.95 20.22 4.04
N ILE A 31 2.41 20.29 2.79
CA ILE A 31 3.27 21.39 2.31
C ILE A 31 2.47 22.70 2.24
N PHE A 32 1.26 22.65 1.67
CA PHE A 32 0.46 23.86 1.47
C PHE A 32 -0.28 24.33 2.75
N ASN A 33 -0.54 23.43 3.69
CA ASN A 33 -1.21 23.74 4.95
C ASN A 33 -0.58 22.97 6.13
N PRO A 34 0.64 23.35 6.55
CA PRO A 34 1.38 22.63 7.60
C PRO A 34 0.69 22.68 8.97
N GLY A 35 -0.17 23.68 9.23
CA GLY A 35 -0.88 23.82 10.50
C GLY A 35 -1.84 22.67 10.81
N MET A 36 -2.28 21.91 9.81
CA MET A 36 -3.14 20.75 10.00
C MET A 36 -2.40 19.47 10.38
N ASN A 37 -1.06 19.44 10.23
CA ASN A 37 -0.20 18.30 10.56
C ASN A 37 -0.73 16.97 9.98
N PHE A 38 -1.06 16.97 8.68
CA PHE A 38 -1.65 15.82 8.00
C PHE A 38 -0.76 14.58 8.08
N LEU A 39 0.57 14.73 8.08
CA LEU A 39 1.49 13.60 8.16
C LEU A 39 1.89 13.21 9.59
N GLY A 40 1.90 14.15 10.53
CA GLY A 40 2.33 13.90 11.91
C GLY A 40 1.21 13.51 12.87
N ASN A 41 -0.02 13.29 12.38
CA ASN A 41 -1.12 12.84 13.21
C ASN A 41 -1.17 11.30 13.36
N LYS A 42 -1.84 10.83 14.40
CA LYS A 42 -1.92 9.39 14.72
C LYS A 42 -2.56 8.55 13.61
N ILE A 43 -3.58 9.09 12.92
CA ILE A 43 -4.32 8.37 11.88
C ILE A 43 -3.39 8.12 10.69
N SER A 44 -2.65 9.13 10.26
CA SER A 44 -1.68 9.03 9.17
C SER A 44 -0.54 8.10 9.50
N SER A 45 -0.03 8.09 10.74
CA SER A 45 0.97 7.11 11.16
C SER A 45 0.46 5.66 11.08
N ILE A 46 -0.78 5.40 11.52
CA ILE A 46 -1.39 4.06 11.39
C ILE A 46 -1.56 3.69 9.92
N LEU A 47 -2.07 4.61 9.11
CA LEU A 47 -2.28 4.39 7.67
C LEU A 47 -0.93 4.11 6.96
N LEU A 48 0.16 4.75 7.40
CA LEU A 48 1.49 4.56 6.85
C LEU A 48 2.02 3.16 7.15
N ILE A 49 1.82 2.68 8.38
CA ILE A 49 2.18 1.31 8.77
C ILE A 49 1.39 0.30 7.93
N VAL A 50 0.08 0.52 7.76
CA VAL A 50 -0.76 -0.34 6.91
C VAL A 50 -0.26 -0.35 5.48
N PHE A 51 0.09 0.81 4.92
CA PHE A 51 0.65 0.92 3.58
C PHE A 51 1.97 0.13 3.45
N PHE A 52 2.89 0.26 4.40
CA PHE A 52 4.15 -0.48 4.39
C PHE A 52 3.96 -2.00 4.48
N VAL A 53 3.08 -2.46 5.37
CA VAL A 53 2.79 -3.90 5.50
C VAL A 53 2.18 -4.44 4.21
N LEU A 54 1.18 -3.76 3.64
CA LEU A 54 0.55 -4.18 2.38
C LEU A 54 1.53 -4.17 1.21
N SER A 55 2.41 -3.16 1.13
CA SER A 55 3.44 -3.07 0.11
C SER A 55 4.45 -4.23 0.21
N LEU A 56 4.85 -4.59 1.43
CA LEU A 56 5.78 -5.71 1.66
C LEU A 56 5.13 -7.04 1.29
N ILE A 57 3.90 -7.29 1.73
CA ILE A 57 3.15 -8.50 1.37
C ILE A 57 2.97 -8.58 -0.15
N ASN A 58 2.65 -7.46 -0.81
CA ASN A 58 2.50 -7.41 -2.26
C ASN A 58 3.81 -7.77 -2.97
N ALA A 59 4.94 -7.20 -2.56
CA ALA A 59 6.25 -7.51 -3.13
C ALA A 59 6.62 -8.99 -2.96
N ILE A 60 6.44 -9.55 -1.76
CA ILE A 60 6.69 -10.98 -1.51
C ILE A 60 5.78 -11.85 -2.39
N ALA A 61 4.49 -11.53 -2.46
CA ALA A 61 3.53 -12.27 -3.27
C ALA A 61 3.89 -12.26 -4.76
N THR A 62 4.34 -11.12 -5.29
CA THR A 62 4.80 -11.01 -6.68
C THR A 62 6.02 -11.88 -6.94
N ILE A 63 7.05 -11.80 -6.08
CA ILE A 63 8.29 -12.61 -6.24
C ILE A 63 7.99 -14.11 -6.19
N VAL A 64 7.14 -14.55 -5.25
CA VAL A 64 6.76 -15.97 -5.13
C VAL A 64 5.95 -16.44 -6.34
N LEU A 65 5.08 -15.58 -6.88
CA LEU A 65 4.30 -15.91 -8.07
C LEU A 65 5.19 -16.06 -9.31
N GLU A 66 6.11 -15.11 -9.54
CA GLU A 66 7.05 -15.15 -10.65
C GLU A 66 7.90 -16.42 -10.63
N ARG A 67 8.49 -16.75 -9.47
CA ARG A 67 9.29 -17.98 -9.32
C ARG A 67 8.50 -19.26 -9.60
N LYS A 68 7.21 -19.28 -9.27
CA LYS A 68 6.34 -20.43 -9.53
C LYS A 68 5.92 -20.57 -11.00
N ILE A 69 6.03 -19.50 -11.79
CA ILE A 69 5.76 -19.54 -13.24
C ILE A 69 6.97 -20.08 -14.01
N GLU A 70 8.18 -19.88 -13.48
CA GLU A 70 9.43 -20.35 -14.10
C GLU A 70 9.71 -21.85 -13.87
N GLU A 71 9.10 -22.48 -12.87
CA GLU A 71 9.11 -23.94 -12.64
C GLU A 71 7.99 -24.68 -13.39
#